data_AF-A0A7X7AQP1-F1
#
_entry.id   AF-A0A7X7AQP1-F1
#
_cell.length_a   1.000
_cell.length_b   1.000
_cell.length_c   1.000
_cell.angle_alpha   90.00
_cell.angle_beta   90.00
_cell.angle_gamma   90.00
#
_symmetry.space_group_name_H-M   'P 1'
#
loop_
_entity.id
_entity.type
_entity.pdbx_description
1 polymer ?
#
loop_
_entity_poly.entity_id
_entity_poly.type
_entity_poly.pdbx_seq_one_letter_code
_entity_poly.pdbx_strand_id
1 'polypeptide(L)' 'YKTHTPMNGNNWGGHFLFGMYGRMTNDVMINGQMVMRDRELLTVDEDAVYARHTERAREIWKEM' A
#
# COMPACT_ATOMS: atom_id res chain seq x y z
N TYR A 1 19.99 15.53 -5.42
CA TYR A 1 19.70 15.98 -4.04
C TYR A 1 20.79 15.44 -3.12
N LYS A 2 21.39 16.27 -2.25
CA LYS A 2 22.33 15.81 -1.21
C LYS A 2 21.56 15.73 0.10
N THR A 3 21.47 14.54 0.67
CA THR A 3 20.69 14.30 1.89
C THR A 3 21.36 14.93 3.11
N HIS A 4 20.66 15.85 3.77
CA HIS A 4 21.13 16.51 5.00
C HIS A 4 21.16 15.57 6.22
N THR A 5 20.42 14.45 6.15
CA THR A 5 20.34 13.43 7.20
C THR A 5 20.62 12.04 6.62
N PRO A 6 21.90 11.66 6.40
CA PRO A 6 22.22 10.35 5.87
C PRO A 6 21.67 9.23 6.75
N MET A 7 20.96 8.29 6.15
CA MET A 7 20.36 7.17 6.85
C MET A 7 21.43 6.19 7.34
N ASN A 8 21.32 5.76 8.59
CA ASN A 8 22.18 4.79 9.26
C ASN A 8 21.38 4.03 10.34
N GLY A 9 22.01 3.06 10.99
CA GLY A 9 21.37 2.21 12.00
C GLY A 9 20.82 2.94 13.24
N ASN A 10 21.24 4.17 13.52
CA ASN A 10 20.76 4.93 14.67
C ASN A 10 19.57 5.84 14.33
N ASN A 11 19.36 6.18 13.05
CA ASN A 11 18.30 7.09 12.62
C ASN A 11 17.28 6.49 11.64
N TRP A 12 17.43 5.22 11.25
CA TRP A 12 16.53 4.54 10.30
C TRP A 12 15.06 4.60 10.77
N GLY A 13 14.80 4.46 12.07
CA GLY A 13 13.44 4.49 12.62
C GLY A 13 12.75 5.85 12.40
N GLY A 14 13.50 6.95 12.49
CA GLY A 14 12.99 8.29 12.15
C GLY A 14 12.69 8.42 10.65
N HIS A 15 13.58 7.90 9.79
CA HIS A 15 13.32 7.86 8.35
C HIS A 15 12.11 6.98 7.98
N PHE A 16 11.93 5.85 8.67
CA PHE A 16 10.78 4.98 8.50
C PHE A 16 9.48 5.69 8.90
N LEU A 17 9.45 6.32 10.08
CA LEU A 17 8.25 6.97 10.60
C LEU A 17 7.86 8.23 9.82
N PHE A 18 8.84 9.05 9.41
CA PHE A 18 8.59 10.38 8.84
C PHE A 18 8.87 10.49 7.33
N GLY A 19 9.59 9.53 6.75
CA GLY A 19 10.05 9.58 5.36
C GLY A 19 9.51 8.46 4.47
N MET A 20 9.00 7.37 5.05
CA MET A 20 8.41 6.26 4.29
C MET A 20 6.88 6.35 4.27
N TYR A 21 6.26 5.83 3.22
CA TYR A 21 4.82 5.83 3.03
C TYR A 21 4.37 4.56 2.30
N GLY A 22 3.05 4.30 2.28
CA GLY A 22 2.50 3.00 1.88
C GLY A 22 2.95 2.47 0.51
N ARG A 23 3.21 3.33 -0.49
CA ARG A 23 3.66 2.89 -1.84
C ARG A 23 5.07 2.28 -1.84
N MET A 24 5.84 2.49 -0.77
CA MET A 24 7.18 1.90 -0.62
C MET A 24 7.12 0.42 -0.22
N THR A 25 5.97 -0.09 0.24
CA THR A 25 5.79 -1.53 0.49
C THR A 25 5.81 -2.27 -0.84
N ASN A 26 6.75 -3.20 -0.98
CA ASN A 26 6.92 -4.00 -2.19
C ASN A 26 6.16 -5.34 -2.11
N ASP A 27 6.33 -6.04 -0.99
CA ASP A 27 5.79 -7.38 -0.74
C ASP A 27 4.99 -7.41 0.56
N VAL A 28 3.95 -8.25 0.61
CA VAL A 28 3.17 -8.51 1.83
C VAL A 28 2.97 -10.02 2.00
N MET A 29 3.30 -10.51 3.19
CA MET A 29 3.06 -11.89 3.61
C MET A 29 2.17 -11.89 4.85
N ILE A 30 1.14 -12.74 4.86
CA ILE A 30 0.22 -12.94 5.98
C ILE A 30 0.15 -14.43 6.27
N ASN A 31 0.43 -14.83 7.52
CA ASN A 31 0.40 -16.24 7.96
C ASN A 31 1.22 -17.19 7.06
N GLY A 32 2.40 -16.76 6.60
CA GLY A 32 3.26 -17.54 5.71
C GLY A 32 2.84 -17.54 4.23
N GLN A 33 1.72 -16.94 3.88
CA GLN A 33 1.24 -16.81 2.50
C GLN A 33 1.56 -15.44 1.93
N MET A 34 2.15 -15.40 0.74
CA MET A 34 2.34 -14.15 -0.01
C MET A 34 1.00 -13.67 -0.56
N VAL A 35 0.60 -12.46 -0.18
CA VAL A 35 -0.65 -11.83 -0.65
C VAL A 35 -0.41 -10.70 -1.64
N MET A 36 0.79 -10.11 -1.63
CA MET A 36 1.27 -9.13 -2.61
C MET A 36 2.75 -9.39 -2.90
N ARG A 37 3.16 -9.37 -4.16
CA ARG A 37 4.57 -9.45 -4.56
C ARG A 37 4.89 -8.45 -5.66
N ASP A 38 6.03 -7.78 -5.59
CA ASP A 38 6.43 -6.79 -6.60
C ASP A 38 5.37 -5.71 -6.86
N ARG A 39 4.55 -5.41 -5.84
CA ARG A 39 3.37 -4.52 -5.88
C ARG A 39 2.18 -5.04 -6.69
N GLU A 40 2.12 -6.33 -6.98
CA GLU A 40 0.97 -7.01 -7.59
C GLU A 40 0.23 -7.84 -6.53
N LEU A 41 -1.09 -7.72 -6.46
CA LEU A 41 -1.92 -8.51 -5.55
C LEU A 41 -2.08 -9.94 -6.07
N LEU A 42 -1.80 -10.93 -5.23
CA LEU A 42 -1.77 -12.35 -5.64
C LEU A 42 -3.06 -13.11 -5.32
N THR A 43 -3.91 -12.54 -4.46
CA THR A 43 -5.04 -13.25 -3.85
C THR A 43 -6.38 -12.58 -4.09
N VAL A 44 -6.42 -11.56 -4.95
CA VAL A 44 -7.62 -10.74 -5.22
C VAL A 44 -7.75 -10.54 -6.73
N ASP A 45 -8.97 -10.64 -7.24
CA ASP A 45 -9.32 -10.16 -8.57
C ASP A 45 -9.57 -8.65 -8.49
N GLU A 46 -8.56 -7.87 -8.88
CA GLU A 46 -8.60 -6.41 -8.79
C GLU A 46 -9.74 -5.83 -9.64
N ASP A 47 -9.91 -6.32 -10.88
CA ASP A 47 -10.90 -5.81 -11.82
C ASP A 47 -12.33 -6.04 -11.30
N ALA A 48 -12.61 -7.23 -10.77
CA ALA A 48 -13.91 -7.53 -10.16
C ALA A 48 -14.18 -6.65 -8.94
N VAL A 49 -13.16 -6.39 -8.11
CA VAL A 49 -13.27 -5.53 -6.94
C VAL A 49 -13.55 -4.08 -7.34
N TYR A 50 -12.81 -3.54 -8.32
CA TYR A 50 -13.02 -2.18 -8.84
C TYR A 50 -14.39 -2.00 -9.52
N ALA A 51 -14.86 -3.01 -10.26
CA ALA A 51 -16.19 -2.99 -10.84
C ALA A 51 -17.28 -2.89 -9.76
N ARG A 52 -17.17 -3.72 -8.71
CA ARG A 52 -18.08 -3.70 -7.55
C ARG A 52 -18.04 -2.35 -6.82
N HIS A 53 -16.86 -1.75 -6.66
CA HIS A 53 -16.72 -0.44 -6.05
C HIS A 53 -17.48 0.64 -6.81
N THR A 54 -17.36 0.64 -8.14
CA THR A 54 -18.03 1.61 -9.01
C THR A 54 -19.55 1.49 -8.92
N GLU A 55 -20.08 0.25 -8.92
CA GLU A 55 -21.51 -0.01 -8.74
C GLU A 55 -21.98 0.51 -7.37
N ARG A 56 -21.29 0.11 -6.29
CA ARG A 56 -21.68 0.49 -4.93
C ARG A 56 -21.62 2.00 -4.70
N ALA A 57 -20.62 2.67 -5.26
CA ALA A 57 -20.48 4.12 -5.15
C ALA A 57 -21.73 4.84 -5.68
N ARG A 58 -22.29 4.42 -6.82
CA ARG A 58 -23.50 5.04 -7.39
C ARG A 58 -24.68 5.00 -6.43
N GLU A 59 -24.87 3.88 -5.73
CA GLU A 59 -25.96 3.75 -4.75
C GLU A 59 -25.75 4.64 -3.54
N ILE A 60 -24.52 4.74 -3.02
CA ILE A 60 -24.19 5.61 -1.89
C ILE A 60 -24.44 7.07 -2.25
N TRP A 61 -24.00 7.51 -3.43
CA TRP A 61 -24.15 8.90 -3.87
C TRP A 61 -25.59 9.32 -4.15
N LYS A 62 -26.56 8.39 -4.27
CA LYS A 62 -27.98 8.75 -4.35
C LYS A 62 -28.53 9.27 -3.02
N GLU A 63 -27.90 8.89 -1.91
CA GLU A 63 -28.32 9.24 -0.55
C GLU A 63 -27.54 10.44 0.03
N MET A 64 -26.63 11.05 -0.75
CA MET A 64 -25.89 12.27 -0.40
C MET A 64 -26.42 13.47 -1.17
#